data_AF-A0A3M7MKW4-F1
#
_entry.id   AF-A0A3M7MKW4-F1
#
_cell.length_a   1.000
_cell.length_b   1.000
_cell.length_c   1.000
_cell.angle_alpha   90.00
_cell.angle_beta   90.00
_cell.angle_gamma   90.00
#
_symmetry.space_group_name_H-M   'P 1'
#
loop_
_entity.id
_entity.type
_entity.pdbx_description
1 polymer ?
#
loop_
_entity_poly.entity_id
_entity_poly.type
_entity_poly.pdbx_seq_one_letter_code
_entity_poly.pdbx_strand_id
1 'polypeptide(L)'
;MSGRYQIMGNLNPPAFLKAYGLDPNAHTSSRDEAYELIRAEMIKYSAAELEQKNMEHGVSLTAGKQTYPLDLTRAEDKKKLHSLKEGADVIIQAFRLRSLERKSFGLNDLLKMANKRGKGIVYIDLDCYGPDGYYAERPGFQQIADAATGCSYVCGKAYGFEEGVSVLPPLPIADMLSSAVGVIDAMLALRDRAKHGGSYHATVALTAVDAVQLVEEVEELLIILCDAWKKH
;
A
#
# COMPACT_ATOMS: atom_id res chain seq x y z
N MET A 1 26.31 -8.68 -11.32
CA MET A 1 25.29 -8.55 -10.26
C MET A 1 24.16 -7.71 -10.82
N SER A 2 23.05 -8.37 -11.21
CA SER A 2 21.90 -7.74 -11.86
C SER A 2 20.92 -7.27 -10.77
N GLY A 3 20.96 -5.99 -10.43
CA GLY A 3 19.88 -5.35 -9.67
C GLY A 3 18.81 -4.92 -10.67
N ARG A 4 17.69 -5.65 -10.72
CA ARG A 4 16.49 -5.19 -11.43
C ARG A 4 15.82 -4.15 -10.54
N TYR A 5 15.86 -2.89 -10.93
CA TYR A 5 15.10 -1.82 -10.28
C TYR A 5 13.91 -1.47 -11.17
N GLN A 6 12.71 -1.59 -10.61
CA GLN A 6 11.48 -1.15 -11.24
C GLN A 6 11.15 0.25 -10.72
N ILE A 7 11.28 1.26 -11.57
CA ILE A 7 10.78 2.60 -11.28
C ILE A 7 9.31 2.60 -11.72
N MET A 8 8.39 2.73 -10.76
CA MET A 8 6.98 2.95 -11.08
C MET A 8 6.87 4.25 -11.90
N GLY A 9 6.25 4.14 -13.08
CA GLY A 9 6.32 5.14 -14.14
C GLY A 9 5.81 6.51 -13.70
N ASN A 10 6.71 7.49 -13.66
CA ASN A 10 6.36 8.89 -13.60
C ASN A 10 6.07 9.41 -15.02
N LEU A 11 4.87 9.95 -15.25
CA LEU A 11 4.46 10.55 -16.53
C LEU A 11 5.11 11.92 -16.82
N ASN A 12 6.01 12.40 -15.95
CA ASN A 12 6.75 13.66 -16.10
C ASN A 12 8.27 13.46 -15.88
N PRO A 13 9.01 12.98 -16.90
CA PRO A 13 10.45 12.73 -16.82
C PRO A 13 11.29 13.95 -16.41
N PRO A 14 11.01 15.19 -16.89
CA PRO A 14 11.77 16.36 -16.45
C PRO A 14 11.66 16.67 -14.96
N ALA A 15 10.47 16.48 -14.35
CA ALA A 15 10.29 16.67 -12.92
C ALA A 15 11.03 15.61 -12.11
N PHE A 16 11.04 14.36 -12.59
CA PHE A 16 11.83 13.28 -11.99
C PHE A 16 13.33 13.61 -11.97
N LEU A 17 13.89 14.01 -13.12
CA LEU A 17 15.31 14.32 -13.20
C LEU A 17 15.67 15.46 -12.25
N LYS A 18 14.88 16.54 -12.23
CA LYS A 18 15.08 17.67 -11.30
C LYS A 18 15.00 17.25 -9.84
N ALA A 19 14.05 16.39 -9.48
CA ALA A 19 13.91 15.83 -8.13
C ALA A 19 15.17 15.10 -7.69
N TYR A 20 15.87 14.46 -8.64
CA TYR A 20 17.12 13.77 -8.35
C TYR A 20 18.38 14.62 -8.48
N GLY A 21 18.24 15.93 -8.75
CA GLY A 21 19.38 16.84 -8.95
C GLY A 21 20.01 16.74 -10.34
N LEU A 22 19.34 16.05 -11.27
CA LEU A 22 19.75 15.92 -12.66
C LEU A 22 19.14 17.04 -13.50
N ASP A 23 19.93 17.61 -14.41
CA ASP A 23 19.42 18.58 -15.39
C ASP A 23 18.68 17.84 -16.52
N PRO A 24 17.36 18.03 -16.68
CA PRO A 24 16.61 17.38 -17.75
C PRO A 24 16.97 17.88 -19.16
N ASN A 25 17.71 18.99 -19.26
CA ASN A 25 18.21 19.52 -20.53
C ASN A 25 19.69 19.17 -20.77
N ALA A 26 20.29 18.33 -19.93
CA ALA A 26 21.66 17.88 -20.12
C ALA A 26 21.82 17.27 -21.51
N HIS A 27 22.78 17.77 -22.28
CA HIS A 27 23.08 17.23 -23.58
C HIS A 27 23.65 15.82 -23.41
N THR A 28 23.05 14.85 -24.10
CA THR A 28 23.53 13.48 -24.14
C THR A 28 23.62 13.05 -25.60
N SER A 29 24.72 12.39 -25.95
CA SER A 29 25.03 11.97 -27.31
C SER A 29 24.30 10.67 -27.69
N SER A 30 23.81 9.93 -26.69
CA SER A 30 23.11 8.66 -26.84
C SER A 30 22.21 8.34 -25.64
N ARG A 31 21.30 7.36 -25.81
CA ARG A 31 20.48 6.84 -24.71
C ARG A 31 21.31 6.18 -23.61
N ASP A 32 22.38 5.46 -23.99
CA ASP A 32 23.25 4.77 -23.04
C ASP A 32 24.00 5.76 -22.16
N GLU A 33 24.46 6.88 -22.73
CA GLU A 33 25.08 7.97 -21.98
C GLU A 33 24.09 8.60 -20.99
N ALA A 34 22.84 8.84 -21.40
CA ALA A 34 21.79 9.33 -20.50
C ALA A 34 21.51 8.33 -19.36
N TYR A 35 21.50 7.02 -19.67
CA TYR A 35 21.33 5.96 -18.67
C TYR A 35 22.47 5.96 -17.65
N GLU A 36 23.72 6.06 -18.09
CA GLU A 36 24.87 6.07 -17.16
C GLU A 36 24.88 7.32 -16.27
N LEU A 37 24.47 8.49 -16.77
CA LEU A 37 24.31 9.69 -15.95
C LEU A 37 23.24 9.52 -14.87
N ILE A 38 22.07 9.01 -15.25
CA ILE A 38 20.99 8.72 -14.28
C ILE A 38 21.47 7.68 -13.28
N ARG A 39 22.11 6.60 -13.74
CA ARG A 39 22.62 5.52 -12.90
C ARG A 39 23.65 6.02 -11.90
N ALA A 40 24.62 6.82 -12.33
CA ALA A 40 25.66 7.39 -11.47
C ALA A 40 25.10 8.23 -10.33
N GLU A 41 23.94 8.87 -10.53
CA GLU A 41 23.22 9.58 -9.47
C GLU A 41 22.44 8.63 -8.57
N MET A 42 21.69 7.68 -9.14
CA MET A 42 20.82 6.77 -8.38
C MET A 42 21.59 5.86 -7.43
N ILE A 43 22.80 5.40 -7.82
CA ILE A 43 23.62 4.51 -6.97
C ILE A 43 24.15 5.18 -5.70
N LYS A 44 24.05 6.50 -5.57
CA LYS A 44 24.44 7.24 -4.36
C LYS A 44 23.47 7.02 -3.19
N TYR A 45 22.29 6.49 -3.49
CA TYR A 45 21.20 6.33 -2.53
C TYR A 45 20.93 4.85 -2.28
N SER A 46 20.70 4.50 -1.02
CA SER A 46 20.09 3.22 -0.65
C SER A 46 18.64 3.14 -1.13
N ALA A 47 18.07 1.92 -1.16
CA ALA A 47 16.67 1.72 -1.54
C ALA A 47 15.69 2.55 -0.68
N ALA A 48 15.93 2.63 0.63
CA ALA A 48 15.11 3.42 1.55
C ALA A 48 15.24 4.94 1.30
N GLU A 49 16.43 5.43 0.98
CA GLU A 49 16.65 6.84 0.64
C GLU A 49 16.01 7.21 -0.70
N LEU A 50 16.06 6.32 -1.69
CA LEU A 50 15.37 6.51 -2.97
C LEU A 50 13.86 6.58 -2.78
N GLU A 51 13.29 5.72 -1.95
CA GLU A 51 11.86 5.71 -1.64
C GLU A 51 11.44 7.00 -0.93
N GLN A 52 12.21 7.42 0.08
CA GLN A 52 12.00 8.69 0.78
C GLN A 52 12.05 9.88 -0.19
N LYS A 53 13.05 9.92 -1.07
CA LYS A 53 13.24 10.99 -2.06
C LYS A 53 12.11 11.01 -3.10
N ASN A 54 11.63 9.85 -3.55
CA ASN A 54 10.45 9.74 -4.40
C ASN A 54 9.19 10.28 -3.72
N MET A 55 9.00 9.98 -2.43
CA MET A 55 7.88 10.50 -1.64
C MET A 55 7.96 12.02 -1.43
N GLU A 56 9.15 12.55 -1.15
CA GLU A 56 9.40 13.99 -0.96
C GLU A 56 9.13 14.80 -2.22
N HIS A 57 9.51 14.25 -3.38
CA HIS A 57 9.38 14.95 -4.65
C HIS A 57 8.10 14.61 -5.43
N GLY A 58 7.15 13.88 -4.83
CA GLY A 58 5.86 13.57 -5.45
C GLY A 58 5.99 12.74 -6.73
N VAL A 59 7.07 11.98 -6.86
CA VAL A 59 7.30 11.02 -7.95
C VAL A 59 6.49 9.74 -7.71
N SER A 60 5.97 9.55 -6.50
CA SER A 60 5.03 8.48 -6.14
C SER A 60 3.57 8.96 -6.15
N LEU A 61 2.64 8.10 -5.74
CA LEU A 61 1.20 8.38 -5.60
C LEU A 61 0.88 9.33 -4.41
N THR A 62 1.72 10.34 -4.18
CA THR A 62 1.67 11.27 -3.05
C THR A 62 1.49 12.73 -3.46
N ALA A 63 1.30 13.03 -4.74
CA ALA A 63 1.05 14.38 -5.22
C ALA A 63 -0.09 15.06 -4.41
N GLY A 64 0.18 16.28 -3.91
CA GLY A 64 -0.76 17.04 -3.08
C GLY A 64 -0.81 16.64 -1.60
N LYS A 65 -0.09 15.61 -1.15
CA LYS A 65 0.03 15.22 0.26
C LYS A 65 1.24 15.88 0.92
N GLN A 66 1.13 16.18 2.20
CA GLN A 66 2.29 16.53 3.03
C GLN A 66 2.89 15.26 3.63
N THR A 67 4.18 15.03 3.39
CA THR A 67 4.91 13.87 3.88
C THR A 67 5.82 14.29 5.03
N TYR A 68 5.81 13.51 6.12
CA TYR A 68 6.66 13.75 7.28
C TYR A 68 7.53 12.51 7.57
N PRO A 69 8.87 12.63 7.52
CA PRO A 69 9.74 11.55 7.95
C PRO A 69 9.68 11.44 9.47
N LEU A 70 9.20 10.30 9.98
CA LEU A 70 9.04 10.06 11.41
C LEU A 70 9.62 8.70 11.78
N ASP A 71 10.54 8.69 12.74
CA ASP A 71 11.06 7.46 13.34
C ASP A 71 10.38 7.20 14.68
N LEU A 72 9.47 6.23 14.70
CA LEU A 72 8.71 5.85 15.90
C LEU A 72 9.55 5.12 16.96
N THR A 73 10.87 5.01 16.82
CA THR A 73 11.78 4.64 17.92
C THR A 73 12.23 5.87 18.72
N ARG A 74 12.17 7.07 18.12
CA ARG A 74 12.58 8.34 18.74
C ARG A 74 11.40 8.98 19.48
N ALA A 75 11.63 9.40 20.72
CA ALA A 75 10.60 10.03 21.54
C ALA A 75 10.07 11.35 20.94
N GLU A 76 10.94 12.13 20.30
CA GLU A 76 10.58 13.40 19.66
C GLU A 76 9.61 13.19 18.48
N ASP A 77 9.87 12.20 17.63
CA ASP A 77 9.03 11.91 16.46
C ASP A 77 7.71 11.27 16.87
N LYS A 78 7.68 10.44 17.92
CA LYS A 78 6.42 10.02 18.55
C LYS A 78 5.60 11.24 18.98
N LYS A 79 6.22 12.22 19.66
CA LYS A 79 5.52 13.44 20.12
C LYS A 79 4.95 14.24 18.93
N LYS A 80 5.69 14.35 17.83
CA LYS A 80 5.18 14.97 16.58
C LYS A 80 3.96 14.23 16.05
N LEU A 81 4.03 12.89 15.93
CA LEU A 81 2.88 12.09 15.47
C LEU A 81 1.67 12.23 16.39
N HIS A 82 1.90 12.27 17.71
CA HIS A 82 0.85 12.52 18.70
C HIS A 82 0.15 13.86 18.48
N SER A 83 0.90 14.93 18.17
CA SER A 83 0.32 16.23 17.86
C SER A 83 -0.47 16.21 16.54
N LEU A 84 0.03 15.53 15.51
CA LEU A 84 -0.65 15.43 14.21
C LEU A 84 -1.97 14.68 14.32
N LYS A 85 -1.99 13.55 15.06
CA LYS A 85 -3.21 12.72 15.16
C LYS A 85 -4.34 13.40 15.94
N GLU A 86 -4.05 14.37 16.82
CA GLU A 86 -5.09 15.12 17.55
C GLU A 86 -5.98 15.95 16.62
N GLY A 87 -5.49 16.34 15.45
CA GLY A 87 -6.28 17.04 14.43
C GLY A 87 -6.98 16.11 13.44
N ALA A 88 -6.67 14.81 13.45
CA ALA A 88 -7.09 13.90 12.38
C ALA A 88 -8.59 13.57 12.43
N ASP A 89 -9.20 13.57 11.25
CA ASP A 89 -10.58 13.14 11.02
C ASP A 89 -10.64 11.69 10.51
N VAL A 90 -9.70 11.33 9.64
CA VAL A 90 -9.54 10.00 9.06
C VAL A 90 -8.11 9.56 9.31
N ILE A 91 -7.93 8.32 9.76
CA ILE A 91 -6.64 7.70 9.98
C ILE A 91 -6.63 6.41 9.18
N ILE A 92 -5.67 6.28 8.28
CA ILE A 92 -5.49 5.11 7.43
C ILE A 92 -4.12 4.53 7.76
N GLN A 93 -4.05 3.22 7.99
CA GLN A 93 -2.78 2.54 8.22
C GLN A 93 -2.67 1.32 7.31
N ALA A 94 -1.50 1.15 6.72
CA ALA A 94 -1.20 0.05 5.81
C ALA A 94 -0.08 -0.88 6.32
N PHE A 95 0.09 -0.95 7.64
CA PHE A 95 1.00 -1.89 8.28
C PHE A 95 0.27 -3.20 8.58
N ARG A 96 1.08 -4.24 8.80
CA ARG A 96 0.66 -5.50 9.41
C ARG A 96 -0.31 -5.24 10.57
N LEU A 97 -1.40 -5.99 10.60
CA LEU A 97 -2.38 -5.95 11.67
C LEU A 97 -1.69 -5.91 13.05
N ARG A 98 -2.16 -5.04 13.94
CA ARG A 98 -1.65 -4.82 15.31
C ARG A 98 -0.22 -4.28 15.41
N SER A 99 0.46 -3.98 14.30
CA SER A 99 1.84 -3.46 14.33
C SER A 99 1.94 -2.12 15.06
N LEU A 100 0.95 -1.24 14.84
CA LEU A 100 0.89 0.07 15.50
C LEU A 100 0.43 0.02 16.96
N GLU A 101 -0.26 -1.05 17.39
CA GLU A 101 -0.65 -1.22 18.81
C GLU A 101 0.58 -1.24 19.71
N ARG A 102 1.64 -1.95 19.29
CA ARG A 102 2.92 -2.01 20.03
C ARG A 102 3.63 -0.66 20.13
N LYS A 103 3.21 0.34 19.34
CA LYS A 103 3.78 1.69 19.29
C LYS A 103 2.85 2.73 19.91
N SER A 104 1.74 2.33 20.55
CA SER A 104 0.72 3.22 21.12
C SER A 104 -0.04 4.07 20.07
N PHE A 105 -0.18 3.49 18.87
CA PHE A 105 -0.93 4.05 17.74
C PHE A 105 -1.95 3.05 17.18
N GLY A 106 -2.38 2.08 17.99
CA GLY A 106 -3.44 1.14 17.61
C GLY A 106 -4.83 1.78 17.69
N LEU A 107 -5.84 1.09 17.16
CA LEU A 107 -7.24 1.52 17.18
C LEU A 107 -7.70 2.00 18.56
N ASN A 108 -7.46 1.20 19.62
CA ASN A 108 -7.88 1.55 20.97
C ASN A 108 -7.24 2.86 21.50
N ASP A 109 -5.98 3.13 21.16
CA ASP A 109 -5.32 4.38 21.55
C ASP A 109 -5.92 5.59 20.83
N LEU A 110 -6.31 5.40 19.57
CA LEU A 110 -6.93 6.43 18.74
C LEU A 110 -8.38 6.70 19.16
N LEU A 111 -9.13 5.67 19.54
CA LEU A 111 -10.47 5.83 20.11
C LEU A 111 -10.43 6.57 21.44
N LYS A 112 -9.46 6.29 22.32
CA LYS A 112 -9.25 7.04 23.56
C LYS A 112 -8.96 8.52 23.28
N MET A 113 -8.11 8.81 22.29
CA MET A 113 -7.82 10.18 21.84
C MET A 113 -9.08 10.87 21.31
N ALA A 114 -9.84 10.20 20.45
CA ALA A 114 -11.07 10.74 19.87
C ALA A 114 -12.13 11.07 20.94
N ASN A 115 -12.27 10.19 21.95
CA ASN A 115 -13.15 10.41 23.09
C ASN A 115 -12.72 11.64 23.91
N LYS A 116 -11.41 11.75 24.23
CA LYS A 116 -10.86 12.91 24.96
C LYS A 116 -11.12 14.24 24.23
N ARG A 117 -11.01 14.24 22.90
CA ARG A 117 -11.28 15.41 22.05
C ARG A 117 -12.77 15.72 21.89
N GLY A 118 -13.67 14.78 22.22
CA GLY A 118 -15.11 14.91 21.99
C GLY A 118 -15.50 14.87 20.49
N LYS A 119 -14.62 14.35 19.62
CA LYS A 119 -14.86 14.27 18.17
C LYS A 119 -14.35 12.92 17.66
N GLY A 120 -15.30 12.07 17.27
CA GLY A 120 -15.03 10.73 16.76
C GLY A 120 -14.19 10.72 15.48
N ILE A 121 -13.64 9.56 15.14
CA ILE A 121 -12.70 9.37 14.03
C ILE A 121 -13.20 8.31 13.06
N VAL A 122 -12.70 8.36 11.83
CA VAL A 122 -12.73 7.21 10.92
C VAL A 122 -11.36 6.56 10.96
N TYR A 123 -11.31 5.25 11.15
CA TYR A 123 -10.08 4.48 11.18
C TYR A 123 -10.16 3.34 10.16
N ILE A 124 -9.14 3.20 9.32
CA ILE A 124 -9.09 2.20 8.26
C ILE A 124 -7.80 1.39 8.40
N ASP A 125 -7.94 0.09 8.60
CA ASP A 125 -6.85 -0.87 8.44
C ASP A 125 -6.86 -1.38 7.00
N LEU A 126 -5.73 -1.23 6.31
CA LEU A 126 -5.51 -1.80 4.99
C LEU A 126 -4.33 -2.76 5.06
N ASP A 127 -4.57 -4.07 4.91
CA ASP A 127 -3.48 -5.04 4.97
C ASP A 127 -3.67 -6.17 3.95
N CYS A 128 -2.80 -7.18 4.00
CA CYS A 128 -2.83 -8.24 3.02
C CYS A 128 -3.98 -9.23 3.22
N TYR A 129 -4.29 -9.59 4.47
CA TYR A 129 -5.09 -10.79 4.78
C TYR A 129 -6.40 -10.48 5.51
N GLY A 130 -6.59 -9.26 5.99
CA GLY A 130 -7.71 -8.85 6.81
C GLY A 130 -7.53 -9.20 8.29
N PRO A 131 -8.55 -8.88 9.11
CA PRO A 131 -8.47 -8.99 10.56
C PRO A 131 -8.56 -10.43 11.09
N ASP A 132 -9.01 -11.38 10.26
CA ASP A 132 -9.42 -12.72 10.69
C ASP A 132 -8.59 -13.84 10.03
N GLY A 133 -8.64 -15.03 10.64
CA GLY A 133 -8.04 -16.25 10.13
C GLY A 133 -6.54 -16.41 10.43
N TYR A 134 -6.01 -17.56 10.04
CA TYR A 134 -4.64 -17.99 10.37
C TYR A 134 -3.54 -17.06 9.84
N TYR A 135 -3.83 -16.33 8.76
CA TYR A 135 -2.90 -15.38 8.15
C TYR A 135 -3.12 -13.92 8.55
N ALA A 136 -4.09 -13.60 9.41
CA ALA A 136 -4.47 -12.23 9.77
C ALA A 136 -3.28 -11.35 10.13
N GLU A 137 -2.38 -11.88 10.96
CA GLU A 137 -1.20 -11.10 11.32
C GLU A 137 -0.09 -11.23 10.27
N ARG A 138 -0.04 -12.16 9.31
CA ARG A 138 1.14 -12.30 8.41
C ARG A 138 1.43 -11.03 7.59
N PRO A 139 2.72 -10.72 7.32
CA PRO A 139 3.02 -9.61 6.44
C PRO A 139 2.66 -10.00 5.00
N GLY A 140 2.32 -9.02 4.18
CA GLY A 140 2.06 -9.25 2.78
C GLY A 140 2.15 -7.97 1.96
N PHE A 141 2.39 -8.18 0.68
CA PHE A 141 2.33 -7.19 -0.38
C PHE A 141 1.43 -7.76 -1.47
N GLN A 142 1.08 -6.96 -2.46
CA GLN A 142 0.22 -7.43 -3.53
C GLN A 142 0.67 -8.77 -4.14
N GLN A 143 1.96 -8.97 -4.46
CA GLN A 143 2.39 -10.22 -5.09
C GLN A 143 2.09 -11.46 -4.23
N ILE A 144 2.09 -11.28 -2.90
CA ILE A 144 1.75 -12.32 -1.94
C ILE A 144 0.23 -12.56 -1.94
N ALA A 145 -0.57 -11.49 -2.02
CA ALA A 145 -2.02 -11.61 -2.16
C ALA A 145 -2.39 -12.31 -3.48
N ASP A 146 -1.79 -11.90 -4.60
CA ASP A 146 -1.99 -12.48 -5.93
C ASP A 146 -1.68 -13.98 -5.95
N ALA A 147 -0.66 -14.41 -5.21
CA ALA A 147 -0.30 -15.82 -5.05
C ALA A 147 -1.26 -16.55 -4.11
N ALA A 148 -1.57 -15.97 -2.95
CA ALA A 148 -2.41 -16.58 -1.92
C ALA A 148 -3.86 -16.76 -2.38
N THR A 149 -4.35 -15.90 -3.28
CA THR A 149 -5.71 -15.95 -3.83
C THR A 149 -5.83 -16.80 -5.09
N GLY A 150 -4.70 -17.19 -5.70
CA GLY A 150 -4.67 -17.88 -6.99
C GLY A 150 -4.80 -16.95 -8.21
N CYS A 151 -4.88 -15.63 -8.02
CA CYS A 151 -4.93 -14.65 -9.10
C CYS A 151 -3.74 -14.80 -10.07
N SER A 152 -2.52 -14.98 -9.54
CA SER A 152 -1.32 -15.17 -10.37
C SER A 152 -1.34 -16.48 -11.17
N TYR A 153 -1.97 -17.53 -10.66
CA TYR A 153 -2.17 -18.78 -11.39
C TYR A 153 -3.16 -18.57 -12.55
N VAL A 154 -4.28 -17.89 -12.30
CA VAL A 154 -5.28 -17.55 -13.33
C VAL A 154 -4.65 -16.70 -14.44
N CYS A 155 -3.80 -15.71 -14.10
CA CYS A 155 -3.05 -14.94 -15.09
C CYS A 155 -2.11 -15.82 -15.93
N GLY A 156 -1.41 -16.78 -15.32
CA GLY A 156 -0.55 -17.73 -16.05
C GLY A 156 -1.34 -18.54 -17.08
N LYS A 157 -2.47 -19.11 -16.67
CA LYS A 157 -3.40 -19.83 -17.56
C LYS A 157 -3.91 -18.93 -18.69
N ALA A 158 -4.36 -17.71 -18.38
CA ALA A 158 -4.90 -16.76 -19.36
C ALA A 158 -3.86 -16.32 -20.41
N TYR A 159 -2.58 -16.31 -20.05
CA TYR A 159 -1.47 -16.01 -20.97
C TYR A 159 -0.96 -17.25 -21.74
N GLY A 160 -1.56 -18.42 -21.54
CA GLY A 160 -1.22 -19.64 -22.27
C GLY A 160 0.07 -20.31 -21.79
N PHE A 161 0.49 -20.08 -20.54
CA PHE A 161 1.59 -20.83 -19.95
C PHE A 161 1.16 -22.25 -19.55
N GLU A 162 2.15 -23.12 -19.34
CA GLU A 162 1.93 -24.49 -18.86
C GLU A 162 1.28 -24.50 -17.46
N GLU A 163 0.57 -25.60 -17.18
CA GLU A 163 -0.08 -25.85 -15.90
C GLU A 163 0.92 -25.71 -14.73
N GLY A 164 0.54 -24.97 -13.69
CA GLY A 164 1.37 -24.69 -12.52
C GLY A 164 2.31 -23.48 -12.66
N VAL A 165 2.38 -22.83 -13.82
CA VAL A 165 3.09 -21.55 -13.97
C VAL A 165 2.21 -20.40 -13.50
N SER A 166 2.66 -19.68 -12.47
CA SER A 166 2.00 -18.46 -11.99
C SER A 166 2.69 -17.21 -12.55
N VAL A 167 1.89 -16.26 -13.02
CA VAL A 167 2.35 -14.99 -13.58
C VAL A 167 1.65 -13.86 -12.83
N LEU A 168 2.42 -12.89 -12.32
CA LEU A 168 1.82 -11.74 -11.65
C LEU A 168 1.04 -10.86 -12.65
N PRO A 169 -0.07 -10.23 -12.20
CA PRO A 169 -0.75 -9.22 -13.00
C PRO A 169 0.20 -8.10 -13.44
N PRO A 170 0.00 -7.50 -14.63
CA PRO A 170 0.89 -6.48 -15.17
C PRO A 170 0.80 -5.13 -14.45
N LEU A 171 -0.23 -4.95 -13.61
CA LEU A 171 -0.49 -3.76 -12.81
C LEU A 171 -0.76 -4.15 -11.35
N PRO A 172 -0.57 -3.22 -10.40
CA PRO A 172 -0.86 -3.47 -9.00
C PRO A 172 -2.38 -3.45 -8.71
N ILE A 173 -3.13 -4.41 -9.27
CA ILE A 173 -4.59 -4.48 -9.19
C ILE A 173 -5.09 -4.58 -7.73
N ALA A 174 -4.53 -5.48 -6.92
CA ALA A 174 -4.94 -5.66 -5.52
C ALA A 174 -4.76 -4.35 -4.72
N ASP A 175 -3.62 -3.67 -4.88
CA ASP A 175 -3.33 -2.41 -4.21
C ASP A 175 -4.29 -1.29 -4.67
N MET A 176 -4.56 -1.23 -5.98
CA MET A 176 -5.46 -0.22 -6.57
C MET A 176 -6.91 -0.41 -6.11
N LEU A 177 -7.41 -1.65 -6.13
CA LEU A 177 -8.78 -1.96 -5.71
C LEU A 177 -8.97 -1.78 -4.21
N SER A 178 -8.01 -2.25 -3.40
CA SER A 178 -8.06 -2.04 -1.94
C SER A 178 -8.08 -0.56 -1.60
N SER A 179 -7.29 0.25 -2.31
CA SER A 179 -7.32 1.71 -2.14
C SER A 179 -8.67 2.31 -2.52
N ALA A 180 -9.29 1.86 -3.62
CA ALA A 180 -10.61 2.33 -4.03
C ALA A 180 -11.70 1.98 -3.00
N VAL A 181 -11.70 0.75 -2.49
CA VAL A 181 -12.61 0.31 -1.41
C VAL A 181 -12.37 1.15 -0.16
N GLY A 182 -11.12 1.35 0.26
CA GLY A 182 -10.80 2.18 1.43
C GLY A 182 -11.25 3.63 1.30
N VAL A 183 -11.22 4.21 0.09
CA VAL A 183 -11.78 5.55 -0.16
C VAL A 183 -13.30 5.56 0.01
N ILE A 184 -14.01 4.54 -0.50
CA ILE A 184 -15.46 4.41 -0.33
C ILE A 184 -15.80 4.27 1.16
N ASP A 185 -15.09 3.42 1.89
CA ASP A 185 -15.26 3.23 3.34
C ASP A 185 -15.05 4.54 4.09
N ALA A 186 -13.99 5.30 3.76
CA ALA A 186 -13.73 6.60 4.36
C ALA A 186 -14.90 7.57 4.15
N MET A 187 -15.41 7.65 2.91
CA MET A 187 -16.52 8.55 2.57
C MET A 187 -17.82 8.16 3.27
N LEU A 188 -18.17 6.87 3.31
CA LEU A 188 -19.36 6.37 3.99
C LEU A 188 -19.27 6.58 5.51
N ALA A 189 -18.12 6.28 6.10
CA ALA A 189 -17.87 6.48 7.52
C ALA A 189 -17.91 7.97 7.91
N LEU A 190 -17.35 8.86 7.09
CA LEU A 190 -17.42 10.31 7.31
C LEU A 190 -18.87 10.81 7.24
N ARG A 191 -19.66 10.33 6.26
CA ARG A 191 -21.08 10.63 6.13
C ARG A 191 -21.85 10.20 7.38
N ASP A 192 -21.63 8.97 7.85
CA ASP A 192 -22.37 8.42 8.97
C ASP A 192 -21.96 9.10 10.29
N ARG A 193 -20.67 9.41 10.46
CA ARG A 193 -20.20 10.24 11.58
C ARG A 193 -20.82 11.62 11.60
N ALA A 194 -21.00 12.26 10.44
CA ALA A 194 -21.64 13.57 10.36
C ALA A 194 -23.13 13.52 10.76
N LYS A 195 -23.82 12.40 10.51
CA LYS A 195 -25.25 12.23 10.81
C LYS A 195 -25.53 11.70 12.21
N HIS A 196 -24.69 10.80 12.69
CA HIS A 196 -24.96 9.97 13.88
C HIS A 196 -23.91 10.15 14.99
N GLY A 197 -22.82 10.87 14.72
CA GLY A 197 -21.68 10.96 15.64
C GLY A 197 -20.92 9.64 15.74
N GLY A 198 -20.11 9.50 16.78
CA GLY A 198 -19.33 8.26 17.02
C GLY A 198 -18.06 8.12 16.19
N SER A 199 -17.41 6.97 16.31
CA SER A 199 -16.23 6.60 15.53
C SER A 199 -16.52 5.35 14.71
N TYR A 200 -15.88 5.23 13.55
CA TYR A 200 -16.10 4.16 12.58
C TYR A 200 -14.77 3.49 12.27
N HIS A 201 -14.81 2.17 12.10
CA HIS A 201 -13.67 1.34 11.76
C HIS A 201 -14.02 0.48 10.54
N ALA A 202 -13.14 0.47 9.55
CA ALA A 202 -13.22 -0.41 8.39
C ALA A 202 -11.90 -1.18 8.21
N THR A 203 -12.01 -2.37 7.64
CA THR A 203 -10.87 -3.23 7.30
C THR A 203 -10.93 -3.59 5.83
N VAL A 204 -9.84 -3.37 5.11
CA VAL A 204 -9.70 -3.72 3.70
C VAL A 204 -8.51 -4.65 3.53
N ALA A 205 -8.70 -5.74 2.79
CA ALA A 205 -7.68 -6.76 2.59
C ALA A 205 -7.37 -6.95 1.10
N LEU A 206 -6.09 -7.02 0.75
CA LEU A 206 -5.64 -7.33 -0.61
C LEU A 206 -6.26 -8.64 -1.10
N THR A 207 -6.22 -9.69 -0.28
CA THR A 207 -6.78 -11.00 -0.65
C THR A 207 -8.30 -10.96 -0.87
N ALA A 208 -9.03 -10.10 -0.14
CA ALA A 208 -10.47 -9.98 -0.31
C ALA A 208 -10.82 -9.34 -1.67
N VAL A 209 -10.08 -8.31 -2.09
CA VAL A 209 -10.32 -7.66 -3.39
C VAL A 209 -9.80 -8.49 -4.57
N ASP A 210 -8.80 -9.35 -4.37
CA ASP A 210 -8.41 -10.33 -5.39
C ASP A 210 -9.47 -11.41 -5.54
N ALA A 211 -9.94 -11.98 -4.44
CA ALA A 211 -10.91 -13.06 -4.46
C ALA A 211 -12.25 -12.65 -5.10
N VAL A 212 -12.70 -11.40 -4.94
CA VAL A 212 -13.95 -10.93 -5.56
C VAL A 212 -13.87 -10.79 -7.09
N GLN A 213 -12.66 -10.67 -7.65
CA GLN A 213 -12.46 -10.62 -9.10
C GLN A 213 -12.52 -12.01 -9.74
N LEU A 214 -12.25 -13.05 -8.97
CA LEU A 214 -12.27 -14.43 -9.46
C LEU A 214 -13.73 -14.90 -9.56
N VAL A 215 -14.17 -15.10 -10.80
CA VAL A 215 -15.44 -15.78 -11.08
C VAL A 215 -15.17 -17.27 -11.26
N GLU A 216 -16.13 -18.10 -10.84
CA GLU A 216 -16.07 -19.53 -11.09
C GLU A 216 -16.19 -19.76 -12.61
N GLU A 217 -15.08 -20.03 -13.28
CA GLU A 217 -15.12 -20.74 -14.56
C GLU A 217 -15.58 -22.16 -14.24
N VAL A 218 -16.65 -22.62 -14.88
CA VAL A 218 -17.15 -24.00 -14.76
C VAL A 218 -16.07 -24.94 -15.30
N GLU A 219 -15.10 -25.31 -14.46
CA GLU A 219 -14.17 -26.44 -14.60
C GLU A 219 -13.38 -26.64 -13.27
N GLU A 220 -14.00 -27.42 -12.37
CA GLU A 220 -13.51 -28.30 -11.29
C GLU A 220 -12.32 -27.95 -10.34
N LEU A 221 -11.59 -26.84 -10.48
CA LEU A 221 -10.36 -26.60 -9.65
C LEU A 221 -10.54 -25.71 -8.41
N LEU A 222 -11.65 -24.98 -8.27
CA LEU A 222 -11.83 -23.99 -7.19
C LEU A 222 -12.10 -24.60 -5.80
N ILE A 223 -12.44 -25.89 -5.72
CA ILE A 223 -12.88 -26.53 -4.46
C ILE A 223 -11.73 -26.66 -3.44
N ILE A 224 -10.46 -26.68 -3.86
CA ILE A 224 -9.34 -26.98 -2.95
C ILE A 224 -8.96 -25.79 -2.05
N LEU A 225 -9.01 -24.54 -2.54
CA LEU A 225 -8.60 -23.36 -1.76
C LEU A 225 -9.70 -22.82 -0.84
N CYS A 226 -10.97 -22.85 -1.28
CA CYS A 226 -12.09 -22.45 -0.42
C CYS A 226 -12.37 -23.48 0.69
N ASP A 227 -12.19 -24.79 0.44
CA ASP A 227 -12.33 -25.80 1.50
C ASP A 227 -11.19 -25.75 2.53
N ALA A 228 -9.98 -25.33 2.13
CA ALA A 228 -8.89 -25.07 3.07
C ALA A 228 -9.19 -23.87 3.99
N TRP A 229 -9.93 -22.87 3.48
CA TRP A 229 -10.37 -21.69 4.24
C TRP A 229 -11.51 -21.97 5.23
N LYS A 230 -12.32 -23.01 4.99
CA LYS A 230 -13.44 -23.40 5.87
C LYS A 230 -13.09 -24.50 6.88
N LYS A 231 -11.96 -25.19 6.73
CA LYS A 231 -11.60 -26.35 7.56
C LYS A 231 -10.71 -26.06 8.76
N HIS A 232 -10.31 -24.82 9.01
CA HIS A 232 -9.46 -24.41 10.16
C HIS A 232 -9.87 -23.06 10.72
#